data_AF-A0AAW4VAI2-F1
#
_entry.id   AF-A0AAW4VAI2-F1
#
_cell.length_a   1.000
_cell.length_b   1.000
_cell.length_c   1.000
_cell.angle_alpha   90.00
_cell.angle_beta   90.00
_cell.angle_gamma   90.00
#
_symmetry.space_group_name_H-M   'P 1'
#
loop_
_entity.id
_entity.type
_entity.pdbx_description
1 polymer ?
#
loop_
_entity_poly.entity_id
_entity_poly.type
_entity_poly.pdbx_seq_one_letter_code
_entity_poly.pdbx_strand_id
1 'polypeptide(L)' 'MDITSAETKATYDEIKKYVAEHNASMKVSNLYISQVKRKCGIEVGKNYNLPKNEDSRQPQCPEDKESAIVEALKYFKMNS' A
#
# COMPACT_ATOMS: atom_id res chain seq x y z
N MET A 1 -1.27 3.33 26.64
CA MET A 1 -0.64 2.94 25.35
C MET A 1 -1.29 3.79 24.29
N ASP A 2 -0.75 4.98 24.25
CA ASP A 2 -1.36 6.21 23.78
C ASP A 2 -1.18 6.26 22.28
N ILE A 3 -2.26 5.96 21.56
CA ILE A 3 -2.34 6.12 20.11
C ILE A 3 -2.43 7.62 19.89
N THR A 4 -1.26 8.26 19.85
CA THR A 4 -1.12 9.67 19.54
C THR A 4 -1.78 9.94 18.20
N SER A 5 -2.82 10.78 18.24
CA SER A 5 -3.54 11.32 17.10
C SER A 5 -2.65 12.31 16.34
N ALA A 6 -1.53 11.83 15.81
CA ALA A 6 -0.79 12.47 14.74
C ALA A 6 -0.99 11.59 13.50
N GLU A 7 -1.66 12.14 12.49
CA GLU A 7 -1.98 11.52 11.19
C GLU A 7 -0.91 10.52 10.74
N THR A 8 -1.13 9.25 11.06
CA THR A 8 -0.10 8.21 10.94
C THR A 8 -0.07 7.77 9.49
N LYS A 9 0.66 8.52 8.65
CA LYS A 9 1.01 8.06 7.30
C LYS A 9 1.84 6.78 7.47
N ALA A 10 1.19 5.62 7.40
CA ALA A 10 1.91 4.36 7.48
C ALA A 10 2.93 4.28 6.35
N THR A 11 4.16 4.06 6.76
CA THR A 11 5.29 3.87 5.88
C THR A 11 5.11 2.59 5.07
N TYR A 12 5.81 2.48 3.95
CA TYR A 12 5.73 1.28 3.11
C TYR A 12 6.11 0.00 3.87
N ASP A 13 7.06 0.08 4.80
CA ASP A 13 7.48 -1.08 5.59
C ASP A 13 6.45 -1.49 6.65
N GLU A 14 5.74 -0.55 7.26
CA GLU A 14 4.63 -0.88 8.17
C GLU A 14 3.50 -1.60 7.43
N ILE A 15 3.17 -1.15 6.21
CA ILE A 15 2.16 -1.81 5.38
C ILE A 15 2.62 -3.23 4.99
N LYS A 16 3.89 -3.41 4.58
CA LYS A 16 4.42 -4.76 4.28
C LYS A 16 4.37 -5.66 5.48
N LYS A 17 4.74 -5.14 6.65
CA LYS A 17 4.76 -5.90 7.90
C LYS A 17 3.36 -6.35 8.27
N TYR A 18 2.39 -5.43 8.24
CA TYR A 18 0.98 -5.76 8.47
C TYR A 18 0.47 -6.84 7.52
N VAL A 19 0.75 -6.70 6.22
CA VAL A 19 0.35 -7.71 5.24
C VAL A 19 0.99 -9.07 5.55
N ALA A 20 2.28 -9.11 5.89
CA ALA A 20 2.95 -10.35 6.24
C ALA A 20 2.37 -10.99 7.53
N GLU A 21 2.09 -10.18 8.56
CA GLU A 21 1.54 -10.67 9.84
C GLU A 21 0.10 -11.18 9.68
N HIS A 22 -0.71 -10.54 8.85
CA HIS A 22 -2.14 -10.85 8.71
C HIS A 22 -2.50 -11.77 7.53
N ASN A 23 -1.63 -11.90 6.52
CA ASN A 23 -1.92 -12.65 5.29
C ASN A 23 -0.93 -13.80 5.09
N ALA A 24 -0.72 -14.64 6.11
CA ALA A 24 0.12 -15.84 6.02
C ALA A 24 1.56 -15.57 5.51
N SER A 25 2.23 -14.54 6.04
CA SER A 25 3.58 -14.13 5.61
C SER A 25 3.67 -13.68 4.14
N MET A 26 2.56 -13.21 3.56
CA MET A 26 2.51 -12.69 2.21
C MET A 26 3.45 -11.48 2.04
N LYS A 27 4.33 -11.56 1.02
CA LYS A 27 5.24 -10.48 0.67
C LYS A 27 4.63 -9.60 -0.42
N VAL A 28 4.49 -8.32 -0.10
CA VAL A 28 4.05 -7.27 -1.04
C VAL A 28 5.20 -6.33 -1.39
N SER A 29 5.25 -5.92 -2.66
CA SER A 29 6.25 -4.98 -3.15
C SER A 29 5.75 -3.54 -2.98
N ASN A 30 6.68 -2.59 -2.84
CA ASN A 30 6.36 -1.15 -2.78
C ASN A 30 5.53 -0.68 -3.99
N LEU A 31 5.74 -1.29 -5.16
CA LEU A 31 4.98 -1.01 -6.36
C LEU A 31 3.48 -1.25 -6.14
N TYR A 32 3.12 -2.42 -5.60
CA TYR A 32 1.73 -2.78 -5.32
C TYR A 32 1.10 -1.85 -4.30
N ILE A 33 1.83 -1.52 -3.23
CA ILE A 33 1.36 -0.54 -2.24
C ILE A 33 1.08 0.81 -2.91
N SER A 34 1.93 1.24 -3.83
CA SER A 34 1.76 2.49 -4.57
C SER A 34 0.55 2.46 -5.52
N GLN A 35 0.34 1.34 -6.21
CA GLN A 35 -0.82 1.14 -7.09
C GLN A 35 -2.13 1.20 -6.30
N VAL A 36 -2.21 0.49 -5.18
CA VAL A 36 -3.41 0.48 -4.31
C VAL A 36 -3.64 1.84 -3.66
N LYS A 37 -2.58 2.48 -3.14
CA LYS A 37 -2.69 3.86 -2.61
C LYS A 37 -3.25 4.82 -3.65
N ARG A 38 -2.77 4.77 -4.90
CA ARG A 38 -3.30 5.59 -6.01
C ARG A 38 -4.76 5.27 -6.30
N LYS A 39 -5.15 3.99 -6.27
CA LYS A 39 -6.55 3.54 -6.45
C LYS A 39 -7.47 4.05 -5.33
N CYS A 40 -6.95 4.15 -4.11
CA CYS A 40 -7.66 4.69 -2.94
C CYS A 40 -7.58 6.21 -2.80
N GLY A 41 -6.98 6.94 -3.77
CA GLY A 41 -6.85 8.40 -3.70
C GLY A 41 -5.77 8.92 -2.75
N ILE A 42 -4.89 8.04 -2.25
CA ILE A 42 -3.81 8.37 -1.32
C ILE A 42 -2.61 8.88 -2.11
N GLU A 43 -2.07 10.04 -1.70
CA GLU A 43 -0.88 10.60 -2.32
C GLU A 43 0.33 9.66 -2.15
N VAL A 44 0.90 9.24 -3.27
CA VAL A 44 2.13 8.45 -3.33
C VAL A 44 3.28 9.36 -3.74
N GLY A 45 4.40 9.30 -3.03
CA GLY A 45 5.58 10.11 -3.35
C GLY A 45 5.99 9.95 -4.81
N LYS A 46 6.41 11.05 -5.45
CA LYS A 46 6.72 11.17 -6.89
C LYS A 46 7.77 10.17 -7.44
N ASN A 47 8.46 9.43 -6.57
CA ASN A 47 9.60 8.58 -6.92
C ASN A 47 9.25 7.11 -7.17
N TYR A 48 8.01 6.66 -6.90
CA TYR A 48 7.64 5.27 -7.10
C TYR A 48 7.15 5.03 -8.54
N ASN A 49 8.12 4.68 -9.40
CA ASN A 49 7.96 4.09 -10.74
C ASN A 49 6.62 4.39 -11.42
N LEU A 50 6.39 5.66 -11.76
CA LEU A 50 5.37 5.98 -12.75
C LEU A 50 5.69 5.15 -14.01
N PRO A 51 4.71 4.43 -14.57
CA PRO A 51 4.93 3.75 -15.84
C PRO A 51 5.37 4.81 -16.84
N LYS A 52 6.54 4.63 -17.46
CA LYS A 52 7.09 5.60 -18.42
C LYS A 52 6.23 5.73 -19.68
N ASN A 53 5.25 4.84 -19.86
CA ASN A 53 4.32 4.78 -20.98
C ASN A 53 3.03 4.06 -20.55
N GLU A 54 1.88 4.33 -21.19
CA GLU A 54 0.63 3.58 -20.97
C GLU A 54 0.80 2.08 -21.30
N ASP A 55 1.70 1.75 -22.23
CA ASP A 55 2.08 0.38 -22.60
C ASP A 55 3.16 -0.26 -21.70
N SER A 56 3.63 0.48 -20.69
CA SER A 56 4.57 -0.08 -19.71
C SER A 56 3.79 -1.04 -18.81
N ARG A 57 3.73 -2.31 -19.23
CA ARG A 57 3.06 -3.43 -18.55
C ARG A 57 3.73 -3.75 -17.22
N GLN A 58 3.75 -2.81 -16.29
CA GLN A 58 4.07 -3.11 -14.92
C GLN A 58 3.06 -4.15 -14.43
N PRO A 59 3.53 -5.19 -13.71
CA PRO A 59 2.63 -6.19 -13.18
C PRO A 59 1.57 -5.48 -12.33
N GLN A 60 0.30 -5.73 -12.64
CA GLN A 60 -0.80 -5.30 -11.80
C GLN A 60 -0.77 -6.12 -10.52
N CYS A 61 -1.10 -5.48 -9.40
CA CYS A 61 -1.25 -6.17 -8.14
C CYS A 61 -2.33 -7.27 -8.29
N PRO A 62 -2.03 -8.54 -7.98
CA PRO A 62 -3.06 -9.57 -7.93
C PRO A 62 -4.07 -9.24 -6.83
N GLU A 63 -5.32 -9.65 -7.02
CA GLU A 63 -6.46 -9.28 -6.15
C GLU A 63 -6.24 -9.64 -4.67
N ASP A 64 -5.61 -10.80 -4.39
CA ASP A 64 -5.26 -11.21 -3.03
C ASP A 64 -4.34 -10.21 -2.32
N LYS A 65 -3.33 -9.72 -3.05
CA LYS A 65 -2.37 -8.74 -2.52
C LYS A 65 -3.00 -7.35 -2.42
N GLU A 66 -3.85 -6.99 -3.38
CA GLU A 66 -4.59 -5.73 -3.32
C GLU A 66 -5.46 -5.69 -2.06
N SER A 67 -6.23 -6.74 -1.82
CA SER A 67 -7.11 -6.85 -0.65
C SER A 67 -6.34 -6.73 0.66
N ALA A 68 -5.21 -7.45 0.78
CA ALA A 68 -4.34 -7.37 1.94
C ALA A 68 -3.79 -5.95 2.18
N ILE A 69 -3.38 -5.26 1.11
CA ILE A 69 -2.88 -3.88 1.19
C ILE A 69 -4.01 -2.91 1.53
N VAL A 70 -5.19 -3.04 0.93
CA VAL A 70 -6.37 -2.21 1.26
C VAL A 70 -6.75 -2.36 2.72
N GLU A 71 -6.72 -3.58 3.26
CA GLU A 71 -6.97 -3.83 4.67
C GLU A 71 -5.94 -3.14 5.56
N ALA A 72 -4.65 -3.24 5.22
CA ALA A 72 -3.60 -2.50 5.91
C ALA A 72 -3.85 -0.98 5.87
N LEU A 73 -4.18 -0.42 4.70
CA LEU A 73 -4.45 1.01 4.53
C LEU A 73 -5.66 1.47 5.37
N LYS A 74 -6.71 0.65 5.45
CA LYS A 74 -7.87 0.88 6.32
C LYS A 74 -7.48 0.84 7.80
N TYR A 75 -6.66 -0.12 8.21
CA TYR A 75 -6.15 -0.24 9.58
C TYR A 75 -5.40 1.03 10.00
N PHE A 76 -4.55 1.54 9.12
CA PHE A 76 -3.80 2.79 9.33
C PHE A 76 -4.64 4.06 9.11
N LYS A 77 -5.95 3.94 8.85
CA LYS A 77 -6.87 5.07 8.59
C LYS A 77 -6.37 6.00 7.48
N MET A 78 -5.71 5.44 6.46
CA MET A 78 -5.20 6.19 5.33
C MET A 78 -6.25 6.43 4.24
N ASN A 79 -7.46 5.88 4.39
CA ASN A 79 -8.62 6.22 3.56
C ASN A 79 -9.25 7.51 4.09
N SER A 80 -8.88 8.65 3.52
CA SER A 80 -9.62 9.90 3.68
C SER A 80 -10.62 10.11 2.56
#